data_AF-A0A7J7L8Y1-F1
#
_entry.id   AF-A0A7J7L8Y1-F1
#
_cell.length_a   1.000
_cell.length_b   1.000
_cell.length_c   1.000
_cell.angle_alpha   90.00
_cell.angle_beta   90.00
_cell.angle_gamma   90.00
#
_symmetry.space_group_name_H-M   'P 1'
#
loop_
_entity.id
_entity.type
_entity.pdbx_description
1 polymer ?
#
loop_
_entity_poly.entity_id
_entity_poly.type
_entity_poly.pdbx_seq_one_letter_code
_entity_poly.pdbx_strand_id
1 'polypeptide(L)'
;MRLQIQAYVFYTIRASDPKLILDYAFEQKNKIAKAVEEELKKAMSAYGYEIVHTLIVDIEPNSHMKQAINEINAATRLRITANERAEAEKILQIKRVEEEAKDKYLSGLGIARRHQEIVDGLSDSILGFSVNVQTNKKKTHLFSWV
;
A
#
# COMPACT_ATOMS: atom_id res chain seq x y z
N MET A 1 42.45 -16.77 36.58
CA MET A 1 41.11 -17.24 37.00
C MET A 1 39.97 -16.32 36.57
N ARG A 2 39.96 -15.00 36.89
CA ARG A 2 38.91 -14.07 36.41
C ARG A 2 38.72 -14.06 34.87
N LEU A 3 39.82 -14.11 34.12
CA LEU A 3 39.79 -14.18 32.65
C LEU A 3 39.08 -15.42 32.11
N GLN A 4 39.21 -16.57 32.79
CA GLN A 4 38.60 -17.83 32.34
C GLN A 4 37.09 -17.83 32.58
N ILE A 5 36.65 -17.26 33.71
CA ILE A 5 35.22 -17.07 34.00
C ILE A 5 34.63 -16.09 32.96
N GLN A 6 35.28 -14.95 32.71
CA GLN A 6 34.80 -13.99 31.71
C GLN A 6 34.73 -14.59 30.30
N ALA A 7 35.76 -15.32 29.87
CA ALA A 7 35.78 -15.95 28.55
C ALA A 7 34.68 -17.00 28.40
N TYR A 8 34.44 -17.80 29.45
CA TYR A 8 33.38 -18.81 29.45
C TYR A 8 32.00 -18.17 29.36
N VAL A 9 31.73 -17.12 30.15
CA VAL A 9 30.46 -16.37 30.09
C VAL A 9 30.23 -15.77 28.71
N PHE A 10 31.28 -15.18 28.12
CA PHE A 10 31.19 -14.60 26.78
C PHE A 10 30.91 -15.65 25.71
N TYR A 11 31.49 -16.85 25.87
CA TYR A 11 31.26 -17.98 24.97
C TYR A 11 29.82 -18.51 25.07
N THR A 12 29.28 -18.68 26.27
CA THR A 12 27.91 -19.17 26.49
C THR A 12 26.86 -18.21 25.93
N ILE A 13 27.04 -16.90 26.12
CA ILE A 13 26.15 -15.88 25.55
C ILE A 13 26.21 -15.91 24.02
N ARG A 14 27.42 -15.96 23.45
CA ARG A 14 27.63 -15.99 21.99
C ARG A 14 27.08 -17.26 21.33
N ALA A 15 27.19 -18.40 22.01
CA ALA A 15 26.67 -19.68 21.52
C ALA A 15 25.14 -19.74 21.55
N SER A 16 24.52 -19.05 22.52
CA SER A 16 23.07 -18.93 22.66
C SER A 16 22.42 -18.01 21.62
N ASP A 17 23.18 -17.09 21.00
CA ASP A 17 22.57 -15.95 20.29
C ASP A 17 23.04 -15.65 18.84
N PRO A 18 22.91 -16.58 17.87
CA PRO A 18 23.06 -16.24 16.45
C PRO A 18 21.76 -15.83 15.76
N LYS A 19 20.59 -15.99 16.41
CA LYS A 19 19.27 -15.96 15.75
C LYS A 19 18.24 -15.03 16.39
N LEU A 20 18.51 -14.41 17.55
CA LEU A 20 17.56 -13.44 18.09
C LEU A 20 17.70 -12.15 17.27
N ILE A 21 16.61 -11.76 16.60
CA ILE A 21 16.46 -10.41 16.07
C ILE A 21 16.76 -9.47 17.25
N LEU A 22 17.64 -8.50 17.04
CA LEU A 22 18.10 -7.60 18.10
C LEU A 22 16.94 -6.99 18.90
N ASP A 23 15.82 -6.68 18.23
CA ASP A 23 14.59 -6.19 18.85
C ASP A 23 14.02 -7.19 19.88
N TYR A 24 14.05 -8.48 19.57
CA TYR A 24 13.65 -9.55 20.49
C TYR A 24 14.65 -9.74 21.62
N ALA A 25 15.95 -9.53 21.40
CA ALA A 25 16.96 -9.59 22.46
C ALA A 25 16.78 -8.45 23.48
N PHE A 26 16.35 -7.26 23.03
CA PHE A 26 16.01 -6.14 23.93
C PHE A 26 14.74 -6.41 24.74
N GLU A 27 13.67 -6.90 24.10
CA GLU A 27 12.43 -7.27 24.81
C GLU A 27 12.63 -8.45 25.75
N GLN A 28 13.56 -9.34 25.45
CA GLN A 28 13.84 -10.54 26.23
C GLN A 28 15.06 -10.44 27.12
N LYS A 29 15.52 -9.23 27.45
CA LYS A 29 16.62 -8.98 28.42
C LYS A 29 16.48 -9.86 29.68
N ASN A 30 15.28 -9.95 30.24
CA ASN A 30 15.02 -10.79 31.42
C ASN A 30 15.12 -12.30 31.18
N LYS A 31 14.76 -12.79 29.99
CA LYS A 31 14.86 -14.22 29.66
C LYS A 31 16.31 -14.61 29.34
N ILE A 32 17.05 -13.74 28.65
CA ILE A 32 18.49 -13.92 28.44
C ILE A 32 19.22 -13.91 29.80
N ALA A 33 18.88 -12.97 30.69
CA ALA A 33 19.44 -12.92 32.04
C ALA A 33 19.22 -14.24 32.80
N LYS A 34 18.00 -14.79 32.77
CA LYS A 34 17.68 -16.07 33.40
C LYS A 34 18.44 -17.25 32.77
N ALA A 35 18.48 -17.33 31.44
CA ALA A 35 19.19 -18.41 30.75
C ALA A 35 20.70 -18.39 31.07
N VAL A 36 21.30 -17.19 31.09
CA VAL A 36 22.70 -16.98 31.47
C VAL A 36 22.93 -17.33 32.94
N GLU A 37 22.03 -16.94 33.85
CA GLU A 37 22.10 -17.28 35.27
C GLU A 37 22.11 -18.79 35.51
N GLU A 38 21.19 -19.52 34.87
CA GLU A 38 21.05 -20.97 35.00
C GLU A 38 22.28 -21.72 34.48
N GLU A 39 22.80 -21.33 33.32
CA GLU A 39 24.02 -21.91 32.74
C GLU A 39 25.26 -21.64 33.60
N LEU A 40 25.41 -20.39 34.07
CA LEU A 40 26.50 -20.03 34.97
C LEU A 40 26.43 -20.81 36.28
N LYS A 41 25.25 -20.93 36.89
CA LYS A 41 25.06 -21.72 38.12
C LYS A 41 25.52 -23.16 37.93
N LYS A 42 25.10 -23.82 36.84
CA LYS A 42 25.50 -25.21 36.54
C LYS A 42 27.02 -25.34 36.36
N ALA A 43 27.61 -24.49 35.52
CA ALA A 43 29.03 -24.56 35.22
C ALA A 43 29.91 -24.23 36.42
N MET A 44 29.53 -23.23 37.23
CA MET A 44 30.33 -22.77 38.37
C MET A 44 30.14 -23.62 39.62
N SER A 45 29.01 -24.33 39.76
CA SER A 45 28.82 -25.32 40.82
C SER A 45 29.86 -26.43 40.76
N ALA A 46 30.31 -26.83 39.57
CA ALA A 46 31.37 -27.82 39.39
C ALA A 46 32.74 -27.38 39.93
N TYR A 47 32.94 -26.07 40.13
CA TYR A 47 34.16 -25.49 40.66
C TYR A 47 34.01 -24.97 42.11
N GLY A 48 32.87 -25.25 42.76
CA GLY A 48 32.61 -24.85 44.15
C GLY A 48 32.18 -23.39 44.33
N TYR A 49 31.72 -22.72 43.28
CA TYR A 49 31.23 -21.34 43.34
C TYR A 49 29.69 -21.29 43.23
N GLU A 50 29.05 -20.54 44.13
CA GLU A 50 27.61 -20.28 44.10
C GLU A 50 27.33 -18.90 43.47
N ILE A 51 26.58 -18.87 42.37
CA ILE A 51 26.18 -17.64 41.70
C ILE A 51 24.86 -17.15 42.31
N VAL A 52 24.91 -16.06 43.08
CA VAL A 52 23.73 -15.49 43.78
C VAL A 52 22.82 -14.72 42.81
N HIS A 53 23.41 -13.90 41.93
CA HIS A 53 22.66 -13.12 40.94
C HIS A 53 23.53 -12.70 39.74
N THR A 54 22.95 -12.64 38.53
CA THR A 54 23.60 -12.11 37.32
C THR A 54 22.85 -10.91 36.79
N LEU A 55 23.49 -9.73 36.78
CA LEU A 55 22.91 -8.49 36.25
C LEU A 55 23.41 -8.24 34.81
N ILE A 56 22.49 -8.15 33.86
CA ILE A 56 22.80 -7.63 32.51
C ILE A 56 22.78 -6.10 32.58
N VAL A 57 23.95 -5.47 32.43
CA VAL A 57 24.10 -4.01 32.48
C VAL A 57 23.62 -3.38 31.17
N ASP A 58 24.14 -3.85 30.04
CA ASP A 58 23.63 -3.47 28.73
C ASP A 58 23.93 -4.52 27.65
N ILE A 59 23.14 -4.50 26.57
CA ILE A 59 23.35 -5.31 25.37
C ILE A 59 23.71 -4.34 24.25
N GLU A 60 25.01 -4.18 24.01
CA GLU A 60 25.47 -3.41 22.86
C GLU A 60 25.86 -4.36 21.73
N PRO A 61 25.09 -4.42 20.63
CA PRO A 61 25.52 -5.13 19.44
C PRO A 61 26.77 -4.47 18.87
N ASN A 62 27.60 -5.27 18.21
CA ASN A 62 28.80 -4.76 17.55
C ASN A 62 28.43 -3.74 16.46
N SER A 63 29.37 -2.83 16.15
CA SER A 63 29.15 -1.72 15.20
C SER A 63 28.73 -2.19 13.81
N HIS A 64 29.34 -3.28 13.33
CA HIS A 64 29.03 -3.86 12.03
C HIS A 64 27.57 -4.37 11.96
N MET A 65 27.10 -4.99 13.03
CA MET A 65 25.73 -5.48 13.15
C MET A 65 24.73 -4.32 13.24
N LYS A 66 25.06 -3.23 13.96
CA LYS A 66 24.23 -2.01 13.98
C LYS A 66 24.05 -1.42 12.57
N GLN A 67 25.13 -1.37 11.79
CA GLN A 67 25.09 -0.89 10.40
C GLN A 67 24.25 -1.79 9.51
N ALA A 68 24.50 -3.11 9.54
CA ALA A 68 23.76 -4.07 8.74
C ALA A 68 22.25 -4.03 9.03
N ILE A 69 21.86 -3.93 10.31
CA ILE A 69 20.44 -3.82 10.70
C ILE A 69 19.84 -2.52 10.19
N ASN A 70 20.54 -1.40 10.34
CA ASN A 70 20.04 -0.11 9.86
C ASN A 70 19.87 -0.10 8.34
N GLU A 71 20.80 -0.70 7.59
CA GLU A 71 20.72 -0.86 6.14
C GLU A 71 19.53 -1.74 5.73
N ILE A 72 19.34 -2.89 6.41
CA ILE A 72 18.19 -3.78 6.17
C ILE A 72 16.87 -3.07 6.44
N ASN A 73 16.78 -2.32 7.56
CA ASN A 73 15.57 -1.59 7.92
C ASN A 73 15.30 -0.45 6.95
N ALA A 74 16.34 0.28 6.54
CA ALA A 74 16.23 1.33 5.53
C ALA A 74 15.77 0.75 4.18
N ALA A 75 16.39 -0.33 3.71
CA ALA A 75 16.02 -1.00 2.46
C ALA A 75 14.59 -1.55 2.50
N THR A 76 14.20 -2.17 3.62
CA THR A 76 12.85 -2.70 3.81
C THR A 76 11.82 -1.57 3.78
N ARG A 77 12.09 -0.46 4.48
CA ARG A 77 11.21 0.70 4.50
C ARG A 77 11.09 1.34 3.11
N LEU A 78 12.20 1.49 2.40
CA LEU A 78 12.22 1.99 1.03
C LEU A 78 11.38 1.10 0.10
N ARG A 79 11.51 -0.23 0.22
CA ARG A 79 10.74 -1.18 -0.58
C ARG A 79 9.24 -1.07 -0.31
N ILE A 80 8.84 -0.96 0.96
CA ILE A 80 7.43 -0.79 1.34
C ILE A 80 6.88 0.50 0.75
N THR A 81 7.57 1.63 0.97
CA THR A 81 7.15 2.92 0.42
C THR A 81 7.11 2.93 -1.12
N ALA A 82 8.05 2.26 -1.78
CA ALA A 82 8.05 2.15 -3.24
C ALA A 82 6.84 1.35 -3.75
N ASN A 83 6.52 0.22 -3.11
CA ASN A 83 5.33 -0.57 -3.44
C ASN A 83 4.04 0.20 -3.20
N GLU A 84 3.91 0.88 -2.06
CA GLU A 84 2.74 1.71 -1.75
C GLU A 84 2.56 2.84 -2.77
N ARG A 85 3.66 3.49 -3.18
CA ARG A 85 3.62 4.51 -4.24
C ARG A 85 3.22 3.93 -5.59
N ALA A 86 3.78 2.80 -5.98
CA ALA A 86 3.45 2.14 -7.24
C ALA A 86 1.97 1.72 -7.28
N GLU A 87 1.43 1.22 -6.17
CA GLU A 87 0.02 0.86 -6.06
C GLU A 87 -0.89 2.11 -6.12
N ALA A 88 -0.50 3.19 -5.44
CA ALA A 88 -1.22 4.46 -5.51
C ALA A 88 -1.24 5.05 -6.94
N GLU A 89 -0.11 5.03 -7.64
CA GLU A 89 0.00 5.48 -9.04
C GLU A 89 -0.88 4.64 -9.98
N LYS A 90 -0.89 3.31 -9.79
CA LYS A 90 -1.77 2.42 -10.56
C LYS A 90 -3.24 2.78 -10.36
N ILE A 91 -3.67 3.02 -9.12
CA ILE A 91 -5.05 3.42 -8.82
C ILE A 91 -5.39 4.75 -9.48
N LEU A 92 -4.50 5.73 -9.40
CA LEU A 92 -4.69 7.04 -10.03
C LEU A 92 -4.82 6.92 -11.55
N GLN A 93 -4.01 6.09 -12.18
CA GLN A 93 -4.06 5.88 -13.63
C GLN A 93 -5.36 5.20 -14.07
N ILE A 94 -5.80 4.15 -13.36
CA ILE A 94 -7.08 3.49 -13.65
C ILE A 94 -8.22 4.48 -13.53
N LYS A 95 -8.28 5.24 -12.43
CA LYS A 95 -9.32 6.27 -12.24
C LYS A 95 -9.31 7.31 -13.35
N ARG A 96 -8.14 7.77 -13.80
CA ARG A 96 -8.05 8.74 -14.91
C ARG A 96 -8.63 8.16 -16.19
N VAL A 97 -8.28 6.92 -16.53
CA VAL A 97 -8.79 6.25 -17.75
C VAL A 97 -10.31 6.01 -17.65
N GLU A 98 -10.80 5.63 -16.48
CA GLU A 98 -12.23 5.48 -16.22
C GLU A 98 -12.99 6.80 -16.39
N GLU A 99 -12.47 7.90 -15.83
CA GLU A 99 -13.06 9.22 -15.99
C GLU A 99 -13.02 9.70 -17.44
N GLU A 100 -11.89 9.52 -18.15
CA GLU A 100 -11.80 9.85 -19.58
C GLU A 100 -12.78 9.04 -20.44
N ALA A 101 -13.01 7.77 -20.10
CA ALA A 101 -13.98 6.93 -20.79
C ALA A 101 -15.43 7.41 -20.52
N LYS A 102 -15.75 7.78 -19.27
CA LYS A 102 -17.05 8.34 -18.91
C LYS A 102 -17.29 9.69 -19.61
N ASP A 103 -16.29 10.56 -19.65
CA ASP A 103 -16.39 11.86 -20.32
C ASP A 103 -16.66 11.70 -21.82
N LYS A 104 -15.93 10.80 -22.49
CA LYS A 104 -16.17 10.48 -23.91
C LYS A 104 -17.57 9.91 -24.13
N TYR A 105 -18.03 9.03 -23.24
CA TYR A 105 -19.37 8.46 -23.30
C TYR A 105 -20.47 9.53 -23.16
N LEU A 106 -20.36 10.39 -22.15
CA LEU A 106 -21.30 11.48 -21.90
C LEU A 106 -21.32 12.49 -23.04
N SER A 107 -20.14 12.82 -23.58
CA SER A 107 -20.01 13.68 -24.76
C SER A 107 -20.70 13.06 -25.99
N GLY A 108 -20.48 11.76 -26.24
CA GLY A 108 -21.15 11.02 -27.31
C GLY A 108 -22.67 10.99 -27.16
N LEU A 109 -23.18 10.78 -25.93
CA LEU A 109 -24.61 10.84 -25.64
C LEU A 109 -25.19 12.24 -25.92
N GLY A 110 -24.47 13.30 -25.56
CA GLY A 110 -24.87 14.68 -25.88
C GLY A 110 -24.93 14.96 -27.38
N ILE A 111 -24.00 14.41 -28.17
CA ILE A 111 -24.02 14.52 -29.64
C ILE A 111 -25.23 13.76 -30.21
N ALA A 112 -25.46 12.52 -29.77
CA ALA A 112 -26.60 11.71 -30.22
C ALA A 112 -27.94 12.39 -29.90
N ARG A 113 -28.07 12.97 -28.71
CA ARG A 113 -29.27 13.71 -28.30
C ARG A 113 -29.51 14.93 -29.19
N ARG A 114 -28.46 15.69 -29.51
CA ARG A 114 -28.56 16.82 -30.46
C ARG A 114 -28.97 16.35 -31.85
N HIS A 115 -28.47 15.21 -32.32
CA HIS A 115 -28.89 14.66 -33.62
C HIS A 115 -30.36 14.27 -33.62
N GLN A 116 -30.87 13.70 -32.52
CA GLN A 116 -32.29 13.39 -32.38
C GLN A 116 -33.15 14.66 -32.46
N GLU A 117 -32.78 15.71 -31.72
CA GLU A 117 -33.48 17.00 -31.74
C GLU A 117 -33.50 17.64 -33.15
N ILE A 118 -32.41 17.51 -33.91
CA ILE A 118 -32.35 17.98 -35.30
C ILE A 118 -33.29 17.17 -36.21
N VAL A 119 -33.29 15.84 -36.08
CA VAL A 119 -34.15 14.95 -36.88
C VAL A 119 -35.62 15.22 -36.57
N ASP A 120 -35.98 15.34 -35.29
CA ASP A 120 -37.34 15.62 -34.85
C ASP A 120 -37.80 17.00 -35.38
N GLY A 121 -36.97 18.05 -35.25
CA GLY A 121 -37.30 19.38 -35.77
C GLY A 121 -37.42 19.45 -37.30
N LEU A 122 -36.63 18.65 -38.03
CA LEU A 122 -36.78 18.53 -39.49
C LEU A 122 -38.09 17.82 -39.86
N SER A 123 -38.45 16.75 -39.13
CA SER A 123 -39.70 16.03 -39.30
C SER A 123 -40.92 16.94 -39.10
N ASP A 124 -40.92 17.73 -38.02
CA ASP A 124 -41.95 18.73 -37.75
C ASP A 124 -42.06 19.78 -38.86
N SER A 125 -40.92 20.22 -39.40
CA SER A 125 -40.88 21.16 -40.53
C SER A 125 -41.50 20.56 -41.80
N ILE A 126 -41.24 19.27 -42.09
CA ILE A 126 -41.82 18.56 -43.23
C ILE A 126 -43.34 18.36 -43.05
N LEU A 127 -43.79 18.01 -41.85
CA LEU A 127 -45.20 17.88 -41.52
C LEU A 127 -45.93 19.23 -41.68
N GLY A 128 -45.35 20.31 -41.13
CA GLY A 128 -45.87 21.67 -41.28
C GLY A 128 -45.95 22.13 -42.73
N PHE A 129 -44.92 21.84 -43.53
CA PHE A 129 -44.92 22.12 -44.97
C PHE A 129 -46.02 21.35 -45.71
N SER A 130 -46.18 20.05 -45.43
CA SER A 130 -47.21 19.21 -46.04
C SER A 130 -48.62 19.71 -45.75
N VAL A 131 -48.89 20.13 -44.51
CA VAL A 131 -50.16 20.76 -44.12
C VAL A 131 -50.37 22.07 -44.88
N ASN A 132 -49.35 22.92 -44.98
CA ASN A 132 -49.44 24.19 -45.69
C ASN A 132 -49.75 23.99 -47.19
N VAL A 133 -49.07 23.06 -47.86
CA VAL A 133 -49.31 22.74 -49.28
C VAL A 133 -50.73 22.22 -49.51
N GLN A 134 -51.24 21.34 -48.64
CA GLN A 134 -52.62 20.86 -48.73
C GLN A 134 -53.63 21.99 -48.55
N THR A 135 -53.36 22.90 -47.61
CA THR A 135 -54.23 24.06 -47.34
C THR A 135 -54.24 25.03 -48.53
N ASN A 136 -53.08 25.24 -49.15
CA ASN A 136 -52.95 26.14 -50.30
C ASN A 136 -53.62 25.58 -51.56
N LYS A 137 -53.57 24.24 -51.78
CA LYS A 137 -54.33 23.56 -52.85
C LYS A 137 -55.84 23.68 -52.67
N LYS A 138 -56.35 23.66 -51.43
CA LYS A 138 -57.79 23.88 -51.16
C LYS A 138 -58.20 25.32 -51.47
N LYS A 139 -57.36 26.30 -51.13
CA LYS A 139 -57.61 27.72 -51.44
C LYS A 139 -57.64 28.02 -52.94
N THR A 140 -56.77 27.43 -53.74
CA THR A 140 -56.77 27.62 -55.20
C THR A 140 -57.98 26.99 -55.88
N HIS A 141 -58.48 25.85 -55.38
CA HIS A 141 -59.73 25.26 -55.90
C HIS A 141 -60.98 26.08 -55.55
N LEU A 142 -61.01 26.75 -54.40
CA LEU A 142 -62.10 27.67 -54.02
C LEU A 142 -62.10 28.98 -54.82
N PHE A 143 -60.96 29.38 -55.39
CA PHE A 143 -60.83 30.55 -56.26
C PHE A 143 -61.16 30.28 -57.75
N SER A 144 -61.42 29.02 -58.13
CA SER A 144 -61.76 28.63 -59.51
C SER A 144 -63.27 28.67 -59.82
N TRP A 145 -64.10 29.04 -58.84
CA TRP A 145 -65.57 29.13 -58.96
C TRP A 145 -66.10 30.52 -58.58
N VAL A 146 -65.36 31.57 -58.97
CA VAL A 146 -65.80 32.97 -59.06
C VAL A 146 -65.30 33.50 -60.40
#